data_AF-A0A953W489-F1
#
_entry.id   AF-A0A953W489-F1
#
_cell.length_a   1.000
_cell.length_b   1.000
_cell.length_c   1.000
_cell.angle_alpha   90.00
_cell.angle_beta   90.00
_cell.angle_gamma   90.00
#
_symmetry.space_group_name_H-M   'P 1'
#
loop_
_entity.id
_entity.type
_entity.pdbx_description
1 polymer ?
#
loop_
_entity_poly.entity_id
_entity_poly.type
_entity_poly.pdbx_seq_one_letter_code
_entity_poly.pdbx_strand_id
1 'polypeptide(L)'
;MSDAYDFDDERDGGQRKASLRQVAAFMWKHWSSQPGKLAMVGLLFGLAIVADLSMPFASKHLVDALTTGPSTSGQTAAAFGYGVLIFLAFIFYMARNTGVRFHIPFASKNMERIVTDG
;
A
#
# COMPACT_ATOMS: atom_id res chain seq x y z
N MET A 1 24.09 18.87 -37.64
CA MET A 1 23.23 19.81 -36.90
C MET A 1 22.31 18.99 -36.03
N SER A 2 22.65 18.84 -34.74
CA SER A 2 21.69 18.37 -33.76
C SER A 2 20.99 19.61 -33.22
N ASP A 3 19.68 19.71 -33.44
CA ASP A 3 18.82 20.61 -32.68
C ASP A 3 18.86 20.14 -31.23
N ALA A 4 19.83 20.68 -30.48
CA ALA A 4 19.80 20.61 -29.04
C ALA A 4 18.57 21.40 -28.61
N TYR A 5 17.61 20.69 -28.00
CA TYR A 5 16.50 21.32 -27.31
C TYR A 5 17.08 22.32 -26.31
N ASP A 6 16.94 23.59 -26.64
CA ASP A 6 17.27 24.71 -25.77
C ASP A 6 16.23 24.71 -24.66
N PHE A 7 16.54 23.98 -23.58
CA PHE A 7 15.80 24.11 -22.33
C PHE A 7 16.20 25.47 -21.75
N ASP A 8 15.48 26.49 -22.19
CA ASP A 8 15.59 27.88 -21.78
C ASP A 8 15.15 28.04 -20.31
N ASP A 9 15.93 27.44 -19.39
CA ASP A 9 15.70 27.35 -17.95
C ASP A 9 16.59 28.36 -17.18
N GLU A 10 17.01 29.45 -17.84
CA GLU A 10 17.91 30.46 -17.26
C GLU A 10 17.22 31.74 -16.74
N ARG A 11 15.89 31.81 -16.68
CA ARG A 11 15.19 33.03 -16.18
C ARG A 11 13.95 32.75 -15.36
N ASP A 12 14.12 32.28 -14.12
CA ASP A 12 13.35 32.76 -12.95
C ASP A 12 13.81 32.07 -11.67
N GLY A 13 14.18 32.85 -10.66
CA GLY A 13 14.82 32.36 -9.44
C GLY A 13 13.97 31.35 -8.67
N GLY A 14 14.31 30.06 -8.78
CA GLY A 14 14.04 28.99 -7.79
C GLY A 14 12.60 28.81 -7.28
N GLN A 15 11.61 29.49 -7.85
CA GLN A 15 10.23 29.42 -7.39
C GLN A 15 9.58 28.14 -7.94
N ARG A 16 9.00 27.35 -7.03
CA ARG A 16 8.22 26.18 -7.42
C ARG A 16 7.09 26.61 -8.36
N LYS A 17 7.13 26.15 -9.61
CA LYS A 17 6.13 26.44 -10.67
C LYS A 17 4.70 26.02 -10.28
N ALA A 18 4.51 25.21 -9.23
CA ALA A 18 3.22 24.83 -8.68
C ALA A 18 3.24 24.68 -7.15
N SER A 19 2.12 24.98 -6.50
CA SER A 19 1.90 24.70 -5.08
C SER A 19 1.66 23.20 -4.82
N LEU A 20 1.95 22.73 -3.60
CA LEU A 20 1.70 21.33 -3.20
C LEU A 20 0.24 20.91 -3.40
N ARG A 21 -0.70 21.85 -3.18
CA ARG A 21 -2.14 21.60 -3.39
C ARG A 21 -2.47 21.39 -4.87
N GLN A 22 -1.87 22.15 -5.77
CA GLN A 22 -2.06 21.98 -7.21
C GLN A 22 -1.51 20.64 -7.69
N VAL A 23 -0.32 20.25 -7.20
CA VAL A 23 0.27 18.93 -7.51
C VAL A 23 -0.63 17.80 -6.99
N ALA A 24 -1.11 17.87 -5.75
CA ALA A 24 -1.99 16.86 -5.17
C ALA A 24 -3.32 16.75 -5.94
N ALA A 25 -3.94 17.88 -6.31
CA ALA A 25 -5.17 17.89 -7.09
C ALA A 25 -4.97 17.29 -8.50
N PHE A 26 -3.84 17.62 -9.15
CA PHE A 26 -3.46 17.07 -10.45
C PHE A 26 -3.26 15.56 -10.40
N MET A 27 -2.50 15.06 -9.40
CA MET A 27 -2.29 13.63 -9.17
C MET A 27 -3.61 12.91 -8.90
N TRP A 28 -4.46 13.48 -8.06
CA TRP A 28 -5.76 12.89 -7.72
C TRP A 28 -6.67 12.75 -8.93
N LYS A 29 -6.75 13.78 -9.78
CA LYS A 29 -7.50 13.73 -11.05
C LYS A 29 -7.03 12.55 -11.90
N HIS A 30 -5.73 12.39 -12.08
CA HIS A 30 -5.17 11.30 -12.88
C HIS A 30 -5.39 9.92 -12.23
N TRP A 31 -5.27 9.81 -10.92
CA TRP A 31 -5.53 8.55 -10.21
C TRP A 31 -7.00 8.12 -10.30
N SER A 32 -7.93 9.07 -10.19
CA SER A 32 -9.38 8.80 -10.28
C SER A 32 -9.82 8.31 -11.66
N SER A 33 -8.99 8.46 -12.70
CA SER A 33 -9.28 8.01 -14.07
C SER A 33 -9.19 6.48 -14.26
N GLN A 34 -8.80 5.72 -13.22
CA GLN A 34 -8.79 4.26 -13.17
C GLN A 34 -9.44 3.75 -11.87
N PRO A 35 -10.75 4.02 -11.64
CA PRO A 35 -11.38 3.86 -10.32
C PRO A 35 -11.31 2.43 -9.77
N GLY A 36 -11.48 1.42 -10.62
CA GLY A 36 -11.40 0.01 -10.19
C GLY A 36 -10.01 -0.39 -9.69
N LYS A 37 -8.95 0.02 -10.39
CA LYS A 37 -7.57 -0.28 -9.94
C LYS A 37 -7.19 0.49 -8.69
N LEU A 38 -7.57 1.77 -8.62
CA LEU A 38 -7.34 2.60 -7.44
C LEU A 38 -8.06 2.00 -6.21
N ALA A 39 -9.31 1.57 -6.37
CA ALA A 39 -10.07 0.91 -5.32
C ALA A 39 -9.42 -0.41 -4.88
N MET A 40 -8.95 -1.25 -5.81
CA MET A 40 -8.25 -2.49 -5.47
C MET A 40 -6.92 -2.24 -4.76
N VAL A 41 -6.15 -1.25 -5.18
CA VAL A 41 -4.92 -0.84 -4.48
C VAL A 41 -5.27 -0.40 -3.06
N GLY A 42 -6.23 0.52 -2.90
CA GLY A 42 -6.66 0.98 -1.57
C GLY A 42 -7.14 -0.16 -0.67
N LEU A 43 -7.96 -1.06 -1.20
CA LEU A 43 -8.50 -2.20 -0.46
C LEU A 43 -7.42 -3.20 -0.05
N LEU A 44 -6.53 -3.60 -0.96
CA LEU A 44 -5.51 -4.61 -0.69
C LEU A 44 -4.43 -4.08 0.25
N PHE A 45 -3.97 -2.85 0.07
CA PHE A 45 -3.01 -2.25 0.99
C PHE A 45 -3.66 -1.92 2.34
N GLY A 46 -4.92 -1.48 2.36
CA GLY A 46 -5.70 -1.29 3.59
C GLY A 46 -5.86 -2.59 4.38
N LEU A 47 -6.21 -3.69 3.71
CA LEU A 47 -6.30 -5.01 4.33
C LEU A 47 -4.96 -5.47 4.89
N ALA A 48 -3.87 -5.25 4.17
CA ALA A 48 -2.53 -5.55 4.67
C ALA A 48 -2.20 -4.73 5.93
N ILE A 49 -2.52 -3.44 5.96
CA ILE A 49 -2.32 -2.59 7.15
C ILE A 49 -3.13 -3.11 8.34
N VAL A 50 -4.41 -3.44 8.14
CA VAL A 50 -5.24 -3.98 9.21
C VAL A 50 -4.68 -5.29 9.74
N ALA A 51 -4.24 -6.20 8.86
CA ALA A 51 -3.62 -7.45 9.27
C ALA A 51 -2.33 -7.23 10.08
N ASP A 52 -1.46 -6.33 9.63
CA ASP A 52 -0.21 -5.96 10.31
C ASP A 52 -0.46 -5.38 11.71
N LEU A 53 -1.40 -4.43 11.81
CA LEU A 53 -1.79 -3.83 13.08
C LEU A 53 -2.50 -4.82 14.02
N SER A 54 -3.06 -5.91 13.50
CA SER A 54 -3.72 -6.95 14.30
C SER A 54 -2.73 -7.96 14.91
N MET A 55 -1.52 -8.08 14.36
CA MET A 55 -0.51 -9.05 14.80
C MET A 55 -0.13 -8.91 16.29
N PRO A 56 0.10 -7.71 16.85
CA PRO A 56 0.41 -7.56 18.28
C PRO A 56 -0.71 -8.03 19.21
N PHE A 57 -1.98 -7.79 18.84
CA PHE A 57 -3.14 -8.23 19.63
C PHE A 57 -3.28 -9.76 19.61
N ALA A 58 -3.14 -10.37 18.43
CA ALA A 58 -3.11 -11.83 18.31
C ALA A 58 -1.94 -12.45 19.08
N SER A 59 -0.77 -11.81 19.03
CA SER A 59 0.43 -12.25 19.76
C SER A 59 0.22 -12.19 21.27
N LYS A 60 -0.41 -11.14 21.78
CA LYS A 60 -0.78 -11.02 23.20
C LYS A 60 -1.65 -12.21 23.63
N HIS A 61 -2.73 -12.50 22.91
CA HIS A 61 -3.62 -13.62 23.24
C HIS A 61 -2.92 -14.98 23.23
N LEU A 62 -2.00 -15.19 22.28
CA LEU A 62 -1.18 -16.40 22.24
C LEU A 62 -0.29 -16.51 23.48
N VAL A 63 0.40 -15.43 23.86
CA VAL A 63 1.25 -15.40 25.05
C VAL A 63 0.42 -15.68 26.32
N ASP A 64 -0.73 -15.03 26.46
CA ASP A 64 -1.63 -15.25 27.61
C ASP A 64 -2.03 -16.74 27.70
N ALA A 65 -2.39 -17.37 26.57
CA ALA A 65 -2.70 -18.81 26.53
C ALA A 65 -1.51 -19.70 26.93
N LEU A 66 -0.31 -19.38 26.45
CA LEU A 66 0.91 -20.12 26.79
C LEU A 66 1.27 -20.02 28.28
N THR A 67 0.98 -18.89 28.92
CA THR A 67 1.29 -18.67 30.35
C THR A 67 0.31 -19.33 31.32
N THR A 68 -0.80 -19.89 30.81
CA THR A 68 -1.82 -20.56 31.65
C THR A 68 -1.35 -21.92 32.21
N GLY A 69 -0.19 -22.43 31.78
CA GLY A 69 0.39 -23.69 32.25
C GLY A 69 -0.07 -24.92 31.45
N PRO A 70 0.49 -26.13 31.72
CA PRO A 70 0.34 -27.32 30.89
C PRO A 70 -1.02 -28.02 31.08
N SER A 71 -2.11 -27.28 30.89
CA SER A 71 -3.48 -27.81 30.83
C SER A 71 -3.86 -28.15 29.39
N THR A 72 -4.78 -29.10 29.21
CA THR A 72 -5.33 -29.41 27.87
C THR A 72 -6.00 -28.19 27.25
N SER A 73 -6.72 -27.39 28.06
CA SER A 73 -7.37 -26.15 27.61
C SER A 73 -6.35 -25.10 27.17
N GLY A 74 -5.24 -24.92 27.90
CA GLY A 74 -4.15 -24.03 27.53
C GLY A 74 -3.49 -24.43 26.20
N GLN A 75 -3.27 -25.73 25.99
CA GLN A 75 -2.72 -26.25 24.73
C GLN A 75 -3.64 -25.97 23.53
N THR A 76 -4.95 -26.21 23.67
CA THR A 76 -5.93 -25.91 22.61
C THR A 76 -6.00 -24.41 22.33
N ALA A 77 -5.99 -23.57 23.37
CA ALA A 77 -6.01 -22.13 23.23
C ALA A 77 -4.75 -21.59 22.54
N ALA A 78 -3.58 -22.10 22.91
CA ALA A 78 -2.31 -21.73 22.28
C ALA A 78 -2.24 -22.18 20.81
N ALA A 79 -2.70 -23.40 20.50
CA ALA A 79 -2.78 -23.87 19.11
C ALA A 79 -3.71 -22.98 18.26
N PHE A 80 -4.86 -22.58 18.82
CA PHE A 80 -5.77 -21.64 18.16
C PHE A 80 -5.11 -20.26 17.95
N GLY A 81 -4.49 -19.70 18.98
CA GLY A 81 -3.80 -18.40 18.89
C GLY A 81 -2.68 -18.41 17.83
N TYR A 82 -1.92 -19.51 17.75
CA TYR A 82 -0.93 -19.70 16.70
C TYR A 82 -1.56 -19.79 15.30
N GLY A 83 -2.68 -20.50 15.18
CA GLY A 83 -3.47 -20.55 13.95
C GLY A 83 -3.95 -19.16 13.49
N VAL A 84 -4.37 -18.30 14.42
CA VAL A 84 -4.75 -16.91 14.11
C VAL A 84 -3.55 -16.11 13.58
N LEU A 85 -2.36 -16.27 14.15
CA LEU A 85 -1.16 -15.60 13.65
C LEU A 85 -0.79 -16.06 12.23
N ILE A 86 -0.83 -17.37 11.96
CA ILE A 86 -0.61 -17.91 10.61
C ILE A 86 -1.63 -17.30 9.64
N PHE A 87 -2.89 -17.24 10.02
CA PHE A 87 -3.95 -16.68 9.20
C PHE A 87 -3.72 -15.20 8.89
N LEU A 88 -3.38 -14.39 9.90
CA LEU A 88 -3.05 -12.97 9.70
C LEU A 88 -1.84 -12.78 8.79
N ALA A 89 -0.77 -13.56 9.01
CA ALA A 89 0.42 -13.52 8.15
C ALA A 89 0.09 -13.90 6.70
N PHE A 90 -0.76 -14.91 6.50
CA PHE A 90 -1.25 -15.32 5.18
C PHE A 90 -2.04 -14.20 4.50
N ILE A 91 -3.00 -13.57 5.20
CA ILE A 91 -3.78 -12.45 4.67
C ILE A 91 -2.87 -11.29 4.31
N PHE A 92 -1.94 -10.91 5.20
CA PHE A 92 -0.97 -9.85 4.94
C PHE A 92 -0.17 -10.12 3.67
N TYR A 93 0.40 -11.32 3.55
CA TYR A 93 1.22 -11.72 2.41
C TYR A 93 0.42 -11.74 1.11
N MET A 94 -0.79 -12.33 1.10
CA MET A 94 -1.67 -12.38 -0.06
C MET A 94 -2.12 -10.98 -0.49
N ALA A 95 -2.49 -10.13 0.45
CA ALA A 95 -2.93 -8.77 0.19
C ALA A 95 -1.78 -7.92 -0.39
N ARG A 96 -0.57 -7.98 0.19
CA ARG A 96 0.63 -7.32 -0.34
C ARG A 96 0.97 -7.80 -1.75
N ASN A 97 1.08 -9.11 -1.94
CA ASN A 97 1.52 -9.69 -3.21
C ASN A 97 0.51 -9.37 -4.34
N THR A 98 -0.78 -9.46 -4.03
CA THR A 98 -1.85 -9.11 -4.99
C THR A 98 -1.90 -7.61 -5.23
N GLY A 99 -1.78 -6.79 -4.17
CA GLY A 99 -1.82 -5.33 -4.25
C GLY A 99 -0.75 -4.76 -5.18
N VAL A 100 0.47 -5.31 -5.14
CA VAL A 100 1.55 -4.91 -6.06
C VAL A 100 1.17 -5.18 -7.53
N ARG A 101 0.50 -6.30 -7.83
CA ARG A 101 0.05 -6.64 -9.19
C ARG A 101 -1.01 -5.67 -9.73
N PHE A 102 -1.79 -5.01 -8.86
CA PHE A 102 -2.71 -3.94 -9.27
C PHE A 102 -2.01 -2.57 -9.31
N HIS A 103 -1.07 -2.33 -8.41
CA HIS A 103 -0.34 -1.06 -8.32
C HIS A 103 0.57 -0.80 -9.52
N ILE A 104 1.34 -1.79 -9.97
CA ILE A 104 2.24 -1.65 -11.13
C ILE A 104 1.50 -1.15 -12.39
N PRO A 105 0.43 -1.81 -12.88
CA PRO A 105 -0.29 -1.35 -14.06
C PRO A 105 -1.17 -0.12 -13.81
N PHE A 106 -1.40 0.25 -12.54
CA PHE A 106 -2.06 1.51 -12.21
C PHE A 106 -1.07 2.67 -12.40
N ALA A 107 0.14 2.54 -11.82
CA ALA A 107 1.19 3.54 -11.93
C ALA A 107 1.68 3.73 -13.37
N SER A 108 1.92 2.64 -14.12
CA SER A 108 2.40 2.74 -15.50
C SER A 108 1.42 3.47 -16.42
N LYS A 109 0.13 3.13 -16.37
CA LYS A 109 -0.91 3.82 -17.14
C LYS A 109 -1.10 5.27 -16.72
N ASN A 110 -0.81 5.59 -15.46
CA ASN A 110 -0.84 6.97 -15.00
C ASN A 110 0.31 7.79 -15.59
N MET A 111 1.51 7.21 -15.68
CA MET A 111 2.67 7.84 -16.32
C MET A 111 2.46 7.99 -17.84
N GLU A 112 1.93 6.95 -18.51
CA GLU A 112 1.58 7.00 -19.93
C GLU A 112 0.63 8.17 -20.23
N ARG A 113 -0.47 8.29 -19.47
CA ARG A 113 -1.43 9.40 -19.63
C ARG A 113 -0.81 10.77 -19.41
N ILE A 114 0.10 10.92 -18.44
CA ILE A 114 0.76 12.21 -18.21
C ILE A 114 1.64 12.60 -19.41
N VAL A 115 2.23 11.64 -20.11
CA VAL A 115 3.07 11.91 -21.29
C VAL A 115 2.23 12.12 -22.55
N THR A 116 1.12 11.41 -22.70
CA THR A 116 0.26 11.48 -23.90
C THR A 116 -0.78 12.61 -23.84
N ASP A 117 -1.34 12.89 -22.66
CA ASP A 117 -2.42 13.87 -22.46
C ASP A 117 -1.96 15.14 -21.72
N GLY A 118 -0.67 15.23 -21.34
CA GLY A 118 -0.08 16.31 -20.55
C GLY A 118 0.56 17.43 -21.36
#